data_AF-X1HYR2-F1
#
_entry.id   AF-X1HYR2-F1
#
_cell.length_a   1.000
_cell.length_b   1.000
_cell.length_c   1.000
_cell.angle_alpha   90.00
_cell.angle_beta   90.00
_cell.angle_gamma   90.00
#
_symmetry.space_group_name_H-M   'P 1'
#
loop_
_entity.id
_entity.type
_entity.pdbx_description
1 polymer ?
#
loop_
_entity_poly.entity_id
_entity_poly.type
_entity_poly.pdbx_seq_one_letter_code
_entity_poly.pdbx_strand_id
1 'polypeptide(L)'
;MTEVEGNNGAKNSYLKENQIEHREYQLKIAKACASKNSLVVLPTGLGKTIIGVYVAAKTLEKFSPKTKVIVLAPTRPLINQHYDSFRSLMTIPEEQFVVLTGKIPP
;
A
#
# COMPACT_ATOMS: atom_id res chain seq x y z
N MET A 1 -11.26 -0.07 36.21
CA MET A 1 -11.66 1.21 35.57
C MET A 1 -10.73 1.36 34.38
N THR A 2 -11.33 1.30 33.21
CA THR A 2 -10.79 0.97 31.88
C THR A 2 -9.37 1.45 31.57
N GLU A 3 -8.50 0.50 31.23
CA GLU A 3 -7.32 0.71 30.41
C GLU A 3 -7.76 1.35 29.09
N VAL A 4 -7.25 2.54 28.81
CA VAL A 4 -7.38 3.16 27.49
C VAL A 4 -6.36 2.45 26.60
N GLU A 5 -6.81 1.44 25.84
CA GLU A 5 -6.04 0.88 24.73
C GLU A 5 -5.71 2.02 23.76
N GLY A 6 -4.46 2.48 23.81
CA GLY A 6 -3.93 3.44 22.87
C GLY A 6 -4.07 2.89 21.44
N ASN A 7 -4.77 3.64 20.60
CA ASN A 7 -4.95 3.37 19.18
C ASN A 7 -3.57 3.33 18.48
N ASN A 8 -2.92 2.16 18.47
CA ASN A 8 -1.68 1.88 17.75
C ASN A 8 -1.95 1.68 16.24
N GLY A 9 -2.64 2.65 15.65
CA GLY A 9 -2.87 2.74 14.22
C GLY A 9 -1.59 3.13 13.49
N ALA A 10 -0.91 2.14 12.92
CA ALA A 10 -0.24 2.25 11.63
C ALA A 10 1.08 3.03 11.49
N LYS A 11 1.85 3.30 12.55
CA LYS A 11 3.21 3.85 12.36
C LYS A 11 4.08 2.84 11.58
N ASN A 12 4.35 3.12 10.31
CA ASN A 12 5.16 2.28 9.43
C ASN A 12 6.18 3.16 8.69
N SER A 13 7.44 2.73 8.63
CA SER A 13 8.54 3.52 8.05
C SER A 13 8.37 3.86 6.57
N TYR A 14 7.51 3.11 5.86
CA TYR A 14 7.24 3.26 4.43
C TYR A 14 6.03 4.16 4.11
N LEU A 15 5.34 4.72 5.11
CA LEU A 15 4.13 5.55 4.91
C LEU A 15 4.34 7.02 5.26
N LYS A 16 3.78 7.91 4.43
CA LYS A 16 3.68 9.34 4.72
C LYS A 16 2.44 9.58 5.56
N GLU A 17 2.57 9.45 6.88
CA GLU A 17 1.43 9.52 7.82
C GLU A 17 0.55 10.76 7.65
N ASN A 18 1.14 11.92 7.32
CA ASN A 18 0.41 13.16 7.14
C ASN A 18 -0.44 13.23 5.86
N GLN A 19 -0.35 12.22 4.98
CA GLN A 19 -1.03 12.17 3.68
C GLN A 19 -2.15 11.12 3.63
N ILE A 20 -2.35 10.34 4.69
CA ILE A 20 -3.33 9.25 4.70
C ILE A 20 -4.31 9.44 5.85
N GLU A 21 -5.61 9.51 5.52
CA GLU A 21 -6.68 9.38 6.50
C GLU A 21 -6.86 7.90 6.86
N HIS A 22 -6.56 7.56 8.12
CA HIS A 22 -6.63 6.19 8.61
C HIS A 22 -8.08 5.76 8.87
N ARG A 23 -8.51 4.68 8.21
CA ARG A 23 -9.80 4.01 8.49
C ARG A 23 -9.56 2.60 8.99
N GLU A 24 -10.17 2.27 10.12
CA GLU A 24 -9.92 1.03 10.85
C GLU A 24 -10.12 -0.23 10.00
N TYR A 25 -11.18 -0.25 9.16
CA TYR A 25 -11.44 -1.38 8.26
C TYR A 25 -10.32 -1.60 7.25
N GLN A 26 -9.69 -0.53 6.75
CA GLN A 26 -8.58 -0.62 5.79
C GLN A 26 -7.35 -1.24 6.46
N LEU A 27 -7.05 -0.82 7.69
CA LEU A 27 -5.93 -1.35 8.48
C LEU A 27 -6.14 -2.83 8.84
N LYS A 28 -7.36 -3.21 9.24
CA LYS A 28 -7.73 -4.61 9.51
C LYS A 28 -7.58 -5.50 8.27
N ILE A 29 -8.09 -5.05 7.12
CA ILE A 29 -7.96 -5.79 5.85
C ILE A 29 -6.48 -5.92 5.46
N ALA A 30 -5.71 -4.83 5.53
CA ALA A 30 -4.30 -4.86 5.15
C ALA A 30 -3.47 -5.80 6.05
N LYS A 31 -3.75 -5.80 7.37
CA LYS A 31 -3.12 -6.74 8.32
C LYS A 31 -3.41 -8.20 7.94
N ALA A 32 -4.65 -8.52 7.56
CA ALA A 32 -5.01 -9.86 7.11
C ALA A 32 -4.33 -10.26 5.79
N CYS A 33 -4.21 -9.31 4.84
CA CYS A 33 -3.57 -9.57 3.54
C CYS A 33 -2.05 -9.74 3.62
N ALA A 34 -1.38 -9.13 4.59
CA ALA A 34 0.08 -9.22 4.74
C ALA A 34 0.58 -10.59 5.29
N SER A 35 -0.32 -11.49 5.70
CA SER A 35 0.03 -12.81 6.24
C SER A 35 -0.24 -13.97 5.27
N LYS A 36 -1.11 -13.78 4.27
CA LYS A 36 -1.53 -14.83 3.33
C LYS A 36 -2.12 -14.25 2.04
N ASN A 37 -2.11 -15.07 0.98
CA ASN A 37 -2.81 -14.75 -0.27
C ASN A 37 -4.29 -14.46 0.00
N SER A 38 -4.79 -13.34 -0.52
CA SER A 38 -6.10 -12.80 -0.16
C SER A 38 -6.79 -12.16 -1.37
N LEU A 39 -8.11 -12.31 -1.46
CA LEU A 39 -8.97 -11.58 -2.39
C LEU A 39 -9.80 -10.56 -1.61
N VAL A 40 -9.61 -9.28 -1.90
CA VAL A 40 -10.35 -8.19 -1.25
C VAL A 40 -11.51 -7.76 -2.14
N VAL A 41 -12.73 -8.03 -1.70
CA VAL A 41 -13.97 -7.63 -2.39
C VAL A 41 -14.58 -6.44 -1.68
N LEU A 42 -14.49 -5.25 -2.31
CA LEU A 42 -15.07 -4.02 -1.82
C LEU A 42 -15.64 -3.20 -2.99
N PRO A 43 -16.74 -2.45 -2.81
CA PRO A 43 -17.19 -1.42 -3.75
C PRO A 43 -16.09 -0.43 -4.15
N THR A 44 -16.25 0.20 -5.31
CA THR A 44 -15.41 1.35 -5.72
C THR A 44 -15.61 2.51 -4.75
N GLY A 45 -14.61 3.39 -4.64
CA GLY A 45 -14.63 4.52 -3.69
C GLY A 45 -14.24 4.18 -2.24
N LEU A 46 -14.26 2.92 -1.81
CA LEU A 46 -13.91 2.54 -0.42
C LEU A 46 -12.39 2.42 -0.12
N GLY A 47 -11.54 2.87 -1.05
CA GLY A 47 -10.09 2.93 -0.82
C GLY A 47 -9.33 1.62 -1.01
N LYS A 48 -9.70 0.77 -1.98
CA LYS A 48 -8.93 -0.44 -2.34
C LYS A 48 -7.45 -0.15 -2.61
N THR A 49 -7.14 0.97 -3.27
CA THR A 49 -5.76 1.40 -3.52
C THR A 49 -5.01 1.72 -2.23
N ILE A 50 -5.66 2.40 -1.27
CA ILE A 50 -5.07 2.70 0.05
C ILE A 50 -4.79 1.40 0.82
N ILE A 51 -5.71 0.43 0.76
CA ILE A 51 -5.46 -0.92 1.32
C ILE A 51 -4.22 -1.55 0.67
N GLY A 52 -4.08 -1.45 -0.66
CA GLY A 52 -2.89 -1.92 -1.37
C GLY A 52 -1.60 -1.26 -0.88
N VAL A 53 -1.62 0.05 -0.63
CA VAL A 53 -0.47 0.79 -0.06
C VAL A 53 -0.12 0.27 1.34
N TYR A 54 -1.12 0.06 2.22
CA TYR A 54 -0.86 -0.52 3.53
C TYR A 54 -0.28 -1.94 3.46
N VAL A 55 -0.76 -2.77 2.52
CA VAL A 55 -0.23 -4.13 2.32
C VAL A 55 1.22 -4.07 1.83
N ALA A 56 1.53 -3.17 0.90
CA ALA A 56 2.90 -2.96 0.41
C ALA A 56 3.84 -2.52 1.54
N ALA A 57 3.43 -1.51 2.31
CA ALA A 57 4.21 -0.98 3.44
C ALA A 57 4.46 -2.06 4.52
N LYS A 58 3.43 -2.84 4.89
CA LYS A 58 3.57 -3.96 5.83
C LYS A 58 4.46 -5.08 5.29
N THR A 59 4.37 -5.38 3.99
CA THR A 59 5.22 -6.38 3.34
C THR A 59 6.68 -5.95 3.37
N LEU A 60 6.98 -4.70 3.00
CA LEU A 60 8.35 -4.17 2.99
C LEU A 60 8.98 -4.08 4.39
N GLU A 61 8.17 -3.82 5.43
CA GLU A 61 8.63 -3.80 6.82
C GLU A 61 8.88 -5.20 7.39
N LYS A 62 8.06 -6.18 7.00
CA LYS A 62 8.11 -7.55 7.52
C LYS A 62 9.27 -8.37 6.94
N PHE A 63 9.63 -8.13 5.68
CA PHE A 63 10.58 -8.96 4.95
C PHE A 63 11.93 -8.25 4.74
N SER A 64 12.89 -8.96 4.12
CA SER A 64 14.25 -8.46 3.88
C SER A 64 14.27 -7.09 3.18
N PRO A 65 15.30 -6.24 3.37
CA PRO A 65 15.47 -4.99 2.62
C PRO A 65 15.50 -5.16 1.08
N LYS A 66 15.69 -6.38 0.57
CA LYS A 66 15.65 -6.70 -0.87
C LYS A 66 14.25 -7.01 -1.40
N THR A 67 13.21 -6.91 -0.56
CA THR A 67 11.83 -7.20 -0.94
C THR A 67 11.35 -6.24 -2.02
N LYS A 68 10.55 -6.74 -2.96
CA LYS A 68 9.95 -5.96 -4.04
C LYS A 68 8.43 -6.13 -4.02
N VAL A 69 7.73 -5.06 -4.36
CA VAL A 69 6.28 -5.06 -4.54
C VAL A 69 5.98 -4.78 -6.01
N ILE A 70 5.11 -5.60 -6.60
CA ILE A 70 4.65 -5.43 -7.99
C ILE A 70 3.15 -5.17 -7.94
N VAL A 71 2.73 -4.06 -8.55
CA VAL A 71 1.32 -3.71 -8.71
C VAL A 71 0.95 -3.86 -10.18
N LEU A 72 -0.07 -4.67 -10.45
CA LEU A 72 -0.56 -4.93 -11.80
C LEU A 72 -1.87 -4.20 -12.03
N ALA A 73 -2.02 -3.60 -13.21
CA ALA A 73 -3.26 -2.97 -13.66
C ALA A 73 -3.48 -3.24 -15.15
N PRO A 74 -4.74 -3.30 -15.62
CA PRO A 74 -5.07 -3.75 -16.96
C PRO A 74 -4.78 -2.71 -18.06
N THR A 75 -4.63 -1.43 -17.71
CA THR A 75 -4.44 -0.35 -18.68
C THR A 75 -3.38 0.64 -18.21
N ARG A 76 -2.75 1.34 -19.16
CA ARG A 76 -1.72 2.36 -18.87
C ARG A 76 -2.24 3.50 -17.96
N PRO A 77 -3.45 4.06 -18.16
CA PRO A 77 -3.97 5.08 -17.25
C PRO A 77 -4.10 4.58 -15.80
N LEU A 78 -4.54 3.33 -15.61
CA LEU A 78 -4.66 2.74 -14.27
C LEU A 78 -3.30 2.48 -13.62
N ILE A 79 -2.31 2.04 -14.40
CA ILE A 79 -0.94 1.89 -13.92
C ILE A 79 -0.40 3.24 -13.42
N ASN A 80 -0.54 4.30 -14.22
CA ASN A 80 -0.08 5.63 -13.84
C ASN A 80 -0.83 6.15 -12.59
N GLN A 81 -2.14 5.94 -12.52
CA GLN A 81 -2.93 6.31 -11.34
C GLN A 81 -2.46 5.60 -10.07
N HIS A 82 -2.13 4.31 -10.15
CA HIS A 82 -1.55 3.57 -9.02
C HIS A 82 -0.15 4.07 -8.68
N TYR A 83 0.70 4.30 -9.69
CA TYR A 83 2.03 4.87 -9.48
C TYR A 83 1.98 6.19 -8.70
N ASP A 84 1.13 7.13 -9.14
CA ASP A 84 0.97 8.43 -8.47
C ASP A 84 0.45 8.28 -7.03
N SER A 85 -0.51 7.37 -6.83
CA SER A 85 -1.05 7.07 -5.49
C SER A 85 0.03 6.49 -4.56
N PHE A 86 0.82 5.54 -5.03
CA PHE A 86 1.87 4.92 -4.22
C PHE A 86 3.01 5.92 -3.93
N ARG A 87 3.45 6.69 -4.94
CA ARG A 87 4.47 7.72 -4.79
C ARG A 87 4.06 8.82 -3.79
N SER A 88 2.82 9.27 -3.86
CA SER A 88 2.31 10.33 -2.96
C SER A 88 2.15 9.86 -1.52
N LEU A 89 1.84 8.58 -1.29
CA LEU A 89 1.52 8.05 0.04
C LEU A 89 2.68 7.31 0.73
N MET A 90 3.72 6.90 -0.01
CA MET A 90 4.87 6.18 0.55
C MET A 90 6.11 7.05 0.68
N THR A 91 6.99 6.71 1.63
CA THR A 91 8.28 7.38 1.87
C THR A 91 9.42 6.84 1.01
N ILE A 92 9.14 5.88 0.12
CA ILE A 92 10.13 5.30 -0.79
C ILE A 92 10.65 6.39 -1.75
N PRO A 93 11.97 6.48 -1.99
CA PRO A 93 12.55 7.40 -2.96
C PRO A 93 12.04 7.15 -4.39
N GLU A 94 11.89 8.21 -5.18
CA GLU A 94 11.26 8.14 -6.50
C GLU A 94 12.00 7.25 -7.48
N GLU A 95 13.33 7.21 -7.40
CA GLU A 95 14.21 6.38 -8.21
C GLU A 95 14.00 4.88 -8.00
N GLN A 96 13.34 4.48 -6.90
CA GLN A 96 13.02 3.09 -6.62
C GLN A 96 11.64 2.68 -7.15
N PHE A 97 10.84 3.62 -7.67
CA PHE A 97 9.61 3.30 -8.37
C PHE A 97 9.85 3.14 -9.87
N VAL A 98 9.40 2.02 -10.43
CA VAL A 98 9.53 1.72 -11.86
C VAL A 98 8.16 1.44 -12.45
N VAL A 99 7.86 2.07 -13.57
CA VAL A 99 6.62 1.85 -14.33
C VAL A 99 6.93 1.05 -15.59
N LEU A 100 6.44 -0.20 -15.65
CA LEU A 100 6.63 -1.08 -16.79
C LEU A 100 5.41 -1.06 -17.70
N THR A 101 5.55 -0.51 -18.91
CA THR A 101 4.42 -0.38 -19.87
C THR A 101 4.68 -1.03 -21.23
N GLY A 102 5.67 -1.93 -21.33
CA GLY A 102 6.01 -2.64 -22.57
C GLY A 102 6.60 -1.77 -23.70
N LYS A 103 6.84 -0.47 -23.45
CA LYS A 103 7.59 0.42 -24.34
C LYS A 103 9.07 0.56 -23.96
N ILE A 104 9.46 -0.05 -22.84
CA ILE A 104 10.84 -0.06 -22.38
C ILE A 104 11.52 -1.24 -23.09
N PRO A 105 12.45 -1.00 -24.03
CA PRO A 105 13.19 -2.07 -24.66
C PRO A 105 14.03 -2.84 -23.62
N PRO A 106 14.26 -4.15 -23.83
CA PRO A 106 15.01 -5.01 -22.91
C PRO A 106 16.50 -4.65 -22.81
#